data_AF-A0A0D3ITL0-F1
#
_entry.id   AF-A0A0D3ITL0-F1
#
_cell.length_a   1.000
_cell.length_b   1.000
_cell.length_c   1.000
_cell.angle_alpha   90.00
_cell.angle_beta   90.00
_cell.angle_gamma   90.00
#
_symmetry.space_group_name_H-M   'P 1'
#
loop_
_entity.id
_entity.type
_entity.pdbx_description
1 polymer ?
#
loop_
_entity_poly.entity_id
_entity_poly.type
_entity_poly.pdbx_seq_one_letter_code
_entity_poly.pdbx_strand_id
1 'polypeptide(L)'
;MSATAARITCLAERNAFRRDSVAGVMDVAPKSELLERAEERREATYLSRQREPLGASYVRGHAIPPQLLETGFGKPGEVKATVSQTKELFALPDERTPAQHAAYVKSHGSYAPGEQIRRNYSWKTREGAIENPWEYGWGGQSEKPELNQVGKALSGEGYGSTEGGASNPQMRAYIEQRRHALGKPRALGHDNTASSIEAWPAEARSAAESGPFTARC
;
A
#
# COMPACT_ATOMS: atom_id res chain seq x y z
N MET A 1 26.24 -94.67 -61.51
CA MET A 1 25.74 -93.36 -62.01
C MET A 1 24.24 -93.33 -61.79
N SER A 2 23.80 -92.45 -60.90
CA SER A 2 22.53 -92.51 -60.18
C SER A 2 21.33 -92.05 -61.02
N ALA A 3 20.18 -92.74 -60.87
CA ALA A 3 18.91 -92.44 -61.54
C ALA A 3 18.40 -91.00 -61.35
N THR A 4 18.90 -90.28 -60.35
CA THR A 4 18.61 -88.86 -60.10
C THR A 4 19.20 -87.93 -61.16
N ALA A 5 20.42 -88.21 -61.64
CA ALA A 5 21.07 -87.38 -62.67
C ALA A 5 20.34 -87.49 -64.02
N ALA A 6 19.92 -88.70 -64.40
CA ALA A 6 19.17 -88.94 -65.64
C ALA A 6 17.76 -88.33 -65.65
N ARG A 7 17.10 -88.21 -64.48
CA ARG A 7 15.79 -87.54 -64.37
C ARG A 7 15.89 -86.01 -64.50
N ILE A 8 16.97 -85.41 -64.00
CA ILE A 8 17.18 -83.96 -64.07
C ILE A 8 17.51 -83.53 -65.51
N THR A 9 18.32 -84.30 -66.24
CA THR A 9 18.63 -84.00 -67.65
C THR A 9 17.39 -84.14 -68.55
N CYS A 10 16.57 -85.18 -68.36
CA CYS A 10 15.36 -85.39 -69.16
C CYS A 10 14.27 -84.31 -68.91
N LEU A 11 14.18 -83.76 -67.69
CA LEU A 11 13.30 -82.62 -67.37
C LEU A 11 13.78 -81.30 -67.96
N ALA A 12 15.09 -81.08 -68.00
CA ALA A 12 15.68 -79.91 -68.66
C ALA A 12 15.44 -79.93 -70.18
N GLU A 13 15.59 -81.10 -70.82
CA GLU A 13 15.32 -81.29 -72.25
C GLU A 13 13.84 -81.15 -72.61
N ARG A 14 12.91 -81.65 -71.77
CA ARG A 14 11.47 -81.41 -71.93
C ARG A 14 11.08 -79.94 -71.81
N ASN A 15 11.76 -79.18 -70.96
CA ASN A 15 11.53 -77.74 -70.82
C ASN A 15 12.14 -76.92 -71.97
N ALA A 16 13.22 -77.41 -72.60
CA ALA A 16 13.79 -76.81 -73.80
C ALA A 16 12.87 -76.98 -75.01
N PHE A 17 12.40 -78.20 -75.28
CA PHE A 17 11.50 -78.50 -76.41
C PHE A 17 10.14 -77.77 -76.34
N ARG A 18 9.64 -77.48 -75.12
CA ARG A 18 8.39 -76.74 -74.93
C ARG A 18 8.49 -75.27 -75.37
N ARG A 19 9.70 -74.68 -75.35
CA ARG A 19 9.95 -73.29 -75.73
C ARG A 19 10.08 -73.07 -77.24
N ASP A 20 10.17 -74.14 -78.03
CA ASP A 20 10.24 -74.05 -79.50
C ASP A 20 8.87 -73.80 -80.15
N SER A 21 7.79 -73.96 -79.38
CA SER A 21 6.43 -73.61 -79.81
C SER A 21 6.14 -72.13 -79.55
N VAL A 22 5.38 -71.49 -80.46
CA VAL A 22 4.96 -70.08 -80.30
C VAL A 22 4.27 -69.85 -78.95
N ALA A 23 3.43 -70.80 -78.51
CA ALA A 23 2.78 -70.73 -77.20
C ALA A 23 3.78 -70.73 -76.04
N GLY A 24 4.85 -71.54 -76.12
CA GLY A 24 5.90 -71.58 -75.10
C GLY A 24 6.76 -70.31 -75.04
N VAL A 25 6.91 -69.59 -76.16
CA VAL A 25 7.59 -68.28 -76.20
C VAL A 25 6.71 -67.17 -75.60
N MET A 26 5.41 -67.22 -75.86
CA MET A 26 4.46 -66.20 -75.38
C MET A 26 4.05 -66.39 -73.90
N ASP A 27 4.24 -67.59 -73.36
CA ASP A 27 3.94 -67.93 -71.96
C ASP A 27 5.02 -67.40 -70.98
N VAL A 28 5.06 -66.09 -70.78
CA VAL A 28 6.05 -65.42 -69.91
C VAL A 28 5.59 -65.32 -68.45
N ALA A 29 4.29 -65.18 -68.21
CA ALA A 29 3.75 -64.98 -66.87
C ALA A 29 3.68 -66.30 -66.07
N PRO A 30 3.93 -66.26 -64.75
CA PRO A 30 3.74 -67.41 -63.88
C PRO A 30 2.27 -67.83 -63.89
N LYS A 31 2.02 -69.13 -64.07
CA LYS A 31 0.66 -69.69 -64.19
C LYS A 31 -0.02 -70.01 -62.86
N SER A 32 0.66 -69.77 -61.74
CA SER A 32 0.17 -70.07 -60.40
C SER A 32 0.77 -69.11 -59.38
N GLU A 33 0.00 -68.78 -58.35
CA GLU A 33 0.43 -67.86 -57.28
C GLU A 33 1.71 -68.31 -56.56
N LEU A 34 1.92 -69.62 -56.40
CA LEU A 34 3.13 -70.14 -55.77
C LEU A 34 4.39 -69.85 -56.59
N LEU A 35 4.28 -69.95 -57.92
CA LEU A 35 5.37 -69.62 -58.83
C LEU A 35 5.60 -68.12 -58.89
N GLU A 36 4.53 -67.33 -58.90
CA GLU A 36 4.59 -65.87 -58.85
C GLU A 36 5.32 -65.39 -57.58
N ARG A 37 4.90 -65.85 -56.40
CA ARG A 37 5.59 -65.52 -55.13
C ARG A 37 7.05 -66.00 -55.09
N ALA A 38 7.35 -67.13 -55.72
CA ALA A 38 8.70 -67.63 -55.80
C ALA A 38 9.58 -66.75 -56.71
N GLU A 39 9.03 -66.26 -57.83
CA GLU A 39 9.68 -65.30 -58.71
C GLU A 39 9.87 -63.95 -58.02
N GLU A 40 8.82 -63.41 -57.39
CA GLU A 40 8.92 -62.18 -56.59
C GLU A 40 10.01 -62.26 -55.52
N ARG A 41 10.14 -63.41 -54.84
CA ARG A 41 11.19 -63.63 -53.84
C ARG A 41 12.58 -63.66 -54.44
N ARG A 42 12.75 -64.21 -55.65
CA ARG A 42 14.03 -64.19 -56.37
C ARG A 42 14.40 -62.77 -56.79
N GLU A 43 13.42 -62.03 -57.31
CA GLU A 43 13.60 -60.67 -57.83
C GLU A 43 13.66 -59.58 -56.74
N ALA A 44 13.23 -59.88 -55.51
CA ALA A 44 13.33 -58.96 -54.36
C ALA A 44 14.76 -58.48 -54.07
N THR A 45 15.77 -59.19 -54.57
CA THR A 45 17.19 -58.79 -54.46
C THR A 45 17.55 -57.64 -55.41
N TYR A 46 16.78 -57.41 -56.48
CA TYR A 46 17.07 -56.37 -57.46
C TYR A 46 16.87 -54.96 -56.89
N LEU A 47 17.78 -54.06 -57.24
CA LEU A 47 17.75 -52.66 -56.78
C LEU A 47 16.52 -51.90 -57.28
N SER A 48 16.06 -52.17 -58.51
CA SER A 48 14.83 -51.60 -59.04
C SER A 48 13.63 -52.01 -58.18
N ARG A 49 13.51 -53.30 -57.85
CA ARG A 49 12.43 -53.83 -57.01
C ARG A 49 12.44 -53.26 -55.59
N GLN A 50 13.62 -53.01 -55.03
CA GLN A 50 13.75 -52.40 -53.69
C GLN A 50 13.45 -50.90 -53.68
N ARG A 51 13.85 -50.15 -54.73
CA ARG A 51 13.71 -48.69 -54.80
C ARG A 51 12.38 -48.22 -55.35
N GLU A 52 11.75 -49.03 -56.19
CA GLU A 52 10.53 -48.71 -56.92
C GLU A 52 9.46 -49.80 -56.72
N PRO A 53 9.08 -50.12 -55.47
CA PRO A 53 7.98 -51.04 -55.25
C PRO A 53 6.65 -50.40 -55.70
N LEU A 54 5.88 -51.13 -56.51
CA LEU A 54 4.61 -50.62 -57.01
C LEU A 54 3.63 -50.37 -55.86
N GLY A 55 3.11 -49.15 -55.75
CA GLY A 55 2.14 -48.78 -54.71
C GLY A 55 2.72 -48.58 -53.32
N ALA A 56 4.04 -48.71 -53.13
CA ALA A 56 4.72 -48.44 -51.87
C ALA A 56 5.84 -47.42 -52.07
N SER A 57 6.22 -46.73 -51.00
CA SER A 57 7.38 -45.85 -51.01
C SER A 57 8.67 -46.65 -50.77
N TYR A 58 9.80 -46.05 -51.14
CA TYR A 58 11.10 -46.64 -50.88
C TYR A 58 11.39 -46.76 -49.38
N VAL A 59 11.65 -47.99 -48.90
CA VAL A 59 12.00 -48.27 -47.52
C VAL A 59 13.53 -48.29 -47.36
N ARG A 60 14.06 -47.33 -46.59
CA ARG A 60 15.52 -47.17 -46.38
C ARG A 60 16.14 -48.09 -45.33
N GLY A 61 15.33 -48.94 -44.69
CA GLY A 61 15.80 -49.87 -43.65
C GLY A 61 16.13 -49.23 -42.30
N HIS A 62 15.64 -48.01 -42.02
CA HIS A 62 15.81 -47.37 -40.71
C HIS A 62 14.89 -48.02 -39.67
N ALA A 63 15.44 -48.34 -38.50
CA ALA A 63 14.65 -48.77 -37.35
C ALA A 63 13.96 -47.54 -36.73
N ILE A 64 12.63 -47.52 -36.75
CA ILE A 64 11.83 -46.46 -36.14
C ILE A 64 11.71 -46.76 -34.64
N PRO A 65 12.06 -45.82 -33.73
CA PRO A 65 11.89 -46.03 -32.31
C PRO A 65 10.40 -46.15 -31.95
N PRO A 66 10.01 -47.05 -31.04
CA PRO A 66 8.60 -47.32 -30.74
C PRO A 66 7.85 -46.09 -30.21
N GLN A 67 8.56 -45.21 -29.49
CA GLN A 67 8.03 -43.95 -28.97
C GLN A 67 7.43 -43.05 -30.07
N LEU A 68 7.99 -43.09 -31.28
CA LEU A 68 7.55 -42.27 -32.40
C LEU A 68 6.20 -42.72 -32.97
N LEU A 69 5.84 -44.00 -32.79
CA LEU A 69 4.54 -44.53 -33.20
C LEU A 69 3.41 -43.97 -32.31
N GLU A 70 3.71 -43.65 -31.06
CA GLU A 70 2.75 -43.11 -30.09
C GLU A 70 2.67 -41.58 -30.15
N THR A 71 3.81 -40.89 -30.19
CA THR A 71 3.86 -39.41 -30.14
C THR A 71 3.70 -38.76 -31.51
N GLY A 72 3.85 -39.51 -32.59
CA GLY A 72 3.99 -38.98 -33.93
C GLY A 72 5.34 -38.29 -34.16
N PHE A 73 5.55 -37.82 -35.39
CA PHE A 73 6.75 -37.09 -35.78
C PHE A 73 6.70 -35.62 -35.35
N GLY A 74 7.85 -35.08 -34.96
CA GLY A 74 8.01 -33.68 -34.59
C GLY A 74 8.02 -33.46 -33.08
N LYS A 75 8.32 -32.23 -32.67
CA LYS A 75 8.25 -31.85 -31.26
C LYS A 75 6.79 -31.52 -30.92
N PRO A 76 6.18 -32.12 -29.89
CA PRO A 76 4.85 -31.72 -29.47
C PRO A 76 4.90 -30.24 -29.07
N GLY A 77 4.14 -29.41 -29.78
CA GLY A 77 3.89 -28.04 -29.36
C GLY A 77 2.75 -28.05 -28.35
N GLU A 78 2.93 -27.36 -27.22
CA GLU A 78 1.83 -27.09 -26.30
C GLU A 78 0.91 -26.03 -26.93
N VAL A 79 0.08 -26.43 -27.89
CA VAL A 79 -1.06 -25.63 -28.34
C VAL A 79 -2.23 -25.89 -27.39
N LYS A 80 -2.00 -25.70 -26.08
CA LYS A 80 -3.12 -25.53 -25.15
C LYS A 80 -3.74 -24.17 -25.44
N ALA A 81 -5.08 -24.12 -25.52
CA ALA A 81 -5.83 -22.91 -25.81
C ALA A 81 -5.36 -21.75 -24.92
N THR A 82 -4.58 -20.84 -25.51
CA THR A 82 -3.78 -19.77 -24.87
C THR A 82 -4.66 -18.62 -24.38
N VAL A 83 -5.90 -18.90 -23.99
CA VAL A 83 -6.87 -17.89 -23.59
C VAL A 83 -6.61 -17.43 -22.15
N SER A 84 -6.09 -18.29 -21.27
CA SER A 84 -5.81 -17.93 -19.87
C SER A 84 -4.51 -17.14 -19.71
N GLN A 85 -3.41 -17.58 -20.31
CA GLN A 85 -2.09 -16.94 -20.17
C GLN A 85 -2.06 -15.52 -20.75
N THR A 86 -2.78 -15.30 -21.86
CA THR A 86 -2.88 -13.98 -22.47
C THR A 86 -3.60 -13.00 -21.53
N LYS A 87 -4.63 -13.45 -20.81
CA LYS A 87 -5.37 -12.63 -19.84
C LYS A 87 -4.51 -12.25 -18.63
N GLU A 88 -3.67 -13.17 -18.16
CA GLU A 88 -2.71 -12.92 -17.07
C GLU A 88 -1.66 -11.87 -17.47
N LEU A 89 -1.20 -11.87 -18.73
CA LEU A 89 -0.28 -10.86 -19.23
C LEU A 89 -0.91 -9.46 -19.35
N PHE A 90 -2.19 -9.37 -19.70
CA PHE A 90 -2.88 -8.09 -19.85
C PHE A 90 -3.27 -7.45 -18.52
N ALA A 91 -3.58 -8.25 -17.50
CA ALA A 91 -4.07 -7.77 -16.21
C ALA A 91 -3.12 -8.18 -15.07
N LEU A 92 -1.88 -7.67 -15.14
CA LEU A 92 -0.93 -7.80 -14.04
C LEU A 92 -1.41 -6.93 -12.86
N PRO A 93 -1.50 -7.48 -11.65
CA PRO A 93 -1.78 -6.67 -10.47
C PRO A 93 -0.62 -5.69 -10.22
N ASP A 94 -0.93 -4.43 -9.91
CA ASP A 94 0.08 -3.46 -9.50
C ASP A 94 0.46 -3.73 -8.03
N GLU A 95 1.51 -4.54 -7.83
CA GLU A 95 2.02 -4.94 -6.51
C GLU A 95 3.02 -3.92 -5.92
N ARG A 96 2.97 -2.65 -6.33
CA ARG A 96 3.87 -1.64 -5.78
C ARG A 96 3.63 -1.44 -4.28
N THR A 97 4.64 -1.79 -3.50
CA THR A 97 4.64 -1.53 -2.05
C THR A 97 4.76 -0.02 -1.78
N PRO A 98 4.23 0.48 -0.65
CA PRO A 98 4.33 1.91 -0.30
C PRO A 98 5.78 2.39 -0.18
N ALA A 99 6.72 1.51 0.19
CA ALA A 99 8.15 1.82 0.24
C ALA A 99 8.75 2.04 -1.16
N GLN A 100 8.37 1.21 -2.14
CA GLN A 100 8.78 1.39 -3.54
C GLN A 100 8.22 2.69 -4.11
N HIS A 101 6.96 3.01 -3.80
CA HIS A 101 6.36 4.29 -4.18
C HIS A 101 7.15 5.47 -3.61
N ALA A 102 7.46 5.46 -2.31
CA ALA A 102 8.24 6.53 -1.68
C ALA A 102 9.66 6.70 -2.29
N ALA A 103 10.33 5.59 -2.63
CA ALA A 103 11.63 5.63 -3.31
C ALA A 103 11.51 6.21 -4.73
N TYR A 104 10.44 5.90 -5.44
CA TYR A 104 10.20 6.38 -6.79
C TYR A 104 9.83 7.87 -6.81
N VAL A 105 9.00 8.33 -5.86
CA VAL A 105 8.71 9.75 -5.62
C VAL A 105 10.02 10.51 -5.34
N LYS A 106 10.88 9.99 -4.48
CA LYS A 106 12.15 10.65 -4.11
C LYS A 106 13.14 10.75 -5.28
N SER A 107 13.21 9.74 -6.13
CA SER A 107 14.20 9.65 -7.22
C SER A 107 13.72 10.31 -8.53
N HIS A 108 12.44 10.17 -8.87
CA HIS A 108 11.89 10.59 -10.16
C HIS A 108 10.82 11.68 -10.05
N GLY A 109 10.42 12.08 -8.83
CA GLY A 109 9.35 13.06 -8.65
C GLY A 109 7.99 12.59 -9.17
N SER A 110 7.76 11.27 -9.23
CA SER A 110 6.53 10.68 -9.74
C SER A 110 5.50 10.51 -8.63
N TYR A 111 4.65 11.52 -8.45
CA TYR A 111 3.56 11.53 -7.47
C TYR A 111 2.30 10.86 -8.01
N ALA A 112 1.47 10.32 -7.11
CA ALA A 112 0.12 9.89 -7.47
C ALA A 112 -0.79 11.09 -7.76
N PRO A 113 -1.81 10.95 -8.63
CA PRO A 113 -2.77 12.03 -8.87
C PRO A 113 -3.47 12.43 -7.57
N GLY A 114 -3.43 13.72 -7.24
CA GLY A 114 -4.01 14.27 -6.01
C GLY A 114 -3.11 14.19 -4.78
N GLU A 115 -1.90 13.66 -4.89
CA GLU A 115 -0.94 13.63 -3.78
C GLU A 115 -0.27 15.00 -3.60
N GLN A 116 -0.20 15.47 -2.35
CA GLN A 116 0.58 16.66 -2.00
C GLN A 116 2.06 16.32 -1.79
N ILE A 117 2.94 17.21 -2.25
CA ILE A 117 4.39 17.06 -2.08
C ILE A 117 4.76 17.17 -0.60
N ARG A 118 5.27 16.08 -0.03
CA ARG A 118 5.83 16.07 1.33
C ARG A 118 7.29 16.51 1.31
N ARG A 119 7.57 17.66 1.93
CA ARG A 119 8.92 18.27 1.98
C ARG A 119 9.75 17.84 3.20
N ASN A 120 9.21 16.96 4.05
CA ASN A 120 9.84 16.47 5.28
C ASN A 120 10.38 17.60 6.19
N TYR A 121 9.65 18.71 6.28
CA TYR A 121 9.97 19.78 7.23
C TYR A 121 9.78 19.30 8.66
N SER A 122 10.70 19.70 9.54
CA SER A 122 10.48 19.63 10.99
C SER A 122 9.62 20.81 11.41
N TRP A 123 8.31 20.61 11.57
CA TRP A 123 7.37 21.65 11.95
C TRP A 123 7.62 22.12 13.39
N LYS A 124 8.36 23.23 13.54
CA LYS A 124 8.72 23.83 14.84
C LYS A 124 8.50 25.35 14.78
N THR A 125 7.89 25.90 15.82
CA THR A 125 7.80 27.35 16.09
C THR A 125 8.88 27.72 17.11
N ARG A 126 9.10 29.02 17.33
CA ARG A 126 9.98 29.55 18.39
C ARG A 126 9.59 29.04 19.79
N GLU A 127 8.31 28.75 20.00
CA GLU A 127 7.70 28.37 21.29
C GLU A 127 7.60 26.84 21.50
N GLY A 128 7.85 26.03 20.47
CA GLY A 128 7.73 24.58 20.58
C GLY A 128 7.53 23.84 19.26
N ALA A 129 7.46 22.52 19.32
CA ALA A 129 7.10 21.69 18.16
C ALA A 129 5.60 21.79 17.88
N ILE A 130 5.22 21.94 16.61
CA ILE A 130 3.82 21.89 16.19
C ILE A 130 3.46 20.41 16.05
N GLU A 131 2.57 19.90 16.90
CA GLU A 131 2.13 18.50 16.85
C GLU A 131 1.34 18.20 15.56
N ASN A 132 0.39 19.09 15.20
CA ASN A 132 -0.48 18.94 14.03
C ASN A 132 -0.45 20.18 13.12
N PRO A 133 0.20 20.13 11.94
CA PRO A 133 0.30 21.27 11.02
C PRO A 133 -1.04 21.76 10.43
N TRP A 134 -2.07 20.92 10.37
CA TRP A 134 -3.38 21.28 9.80
C TRP A 134 -4.30 22.00 10.77
N GLU A 135 -4.11 21.81 12.08
CA GLU A 135 -4.84 22.53 13.14
C GLU A 135 -4.20 23.88 13.46
N TYR A 136 -2.92 24.04 13.11
CA TYR A 136 -2.17 25.25 13.39
C TYR A 136 -2.63 26.41 12.50
N GLY A 137 -3.04 27.51 13.13
CA GLY A 137 -3.40 28.75 12.44
C GLY A 137 -2.16 29.44 11.87
N TRP A 138 -1.88 29.23 10.58
CA TRP A 138 -0.75 29.86 9.90
C TRP A 138 -0.98 31.37 9.71
N GLY A 139 0.08 32.16 9.81
CA GLY A 139 0.05 33.61 9.61
C GLY A 139 0.35 34.40 10.89
N GLY A 140 0.24 35.73 10.80
CA GLY A 140 0.42 36.60 11.96
C GLY A 140 -0.71 36.41 12.96
N GLN A 141 -0.44 35.69 14.04
CA GLN A 141 -1.36 35.59 15.16
C GLN A 141 -1.16 36.82 16.05
N SER A 142 -2.18 37.70 16.10
CA SER A 142 -2.27 38.64 17.21
C SER A 142 -2.51 37.85 18.49
N GLU A 143 -1.88 38.25 19.59
CA GLU A 143 -2.21 37.72 20.91
C GLU A 143 -3.73 37.70 21.08
N LYS A 144 -4.26 36.61 21.64
CA LYS A 144 -5.71 36.38 21.74
C LYS A 144 -6.36 37.66 22.27
N PRO A 145 -7.32 38.28 21.55
CA PRO A 145 -7.95 39.46 22.05
C PRO A 145 -8.62 39.07 23.37
N GLU A 146 -8.13 39.63 24.48
CA GLU A 146 -8.77 39.43 25.77
C GLU A 146 -10.27 39.71 25.63
N LEU A 147 -11.10 38.83 26.18
CA LEU A 147 -12.54 39.03 26.14
C LEU A 147 -12.88 40.30 26.93
N ASN A 148 -13.69 41.19 26.34
CA ASN A 148 -14.12 42.47 26.92
C ASN A 148 -13.02 43.51 27.19
N GLN A 149 -12.01 43.65 26.32
CA GLN A 149 -10.99 44.73 26.43
C GLN A 149 -11.59 46.13 26.62
N VAL A 150 -12.63 46.46 25.85
CA VAL A 150 -13.28 47.78 25.96
C VAL A 150 -13.95 47.95 27.32
N GLY A 151 -14.62 46.91 27.82
CA GLY A 151 -15.24 46.93 29.15
C GLY A 151 -14.20 47.08 30.26
N LYS A 152 -13.09 46.35 30.15
CA LYS A 152 -11.92 46.42 31.04
C LYS A 152 -11.27 47.81 31.05
N ALA A 153 -11.16 48.47 29.89
CA ALA A 153 -10.62 49.82 29.78
C ALA A 153 -11.56 50.88 30.40
N LEU A 154 -12.87 50.66 30.33
CA LEU A 154 -13.88 51.58 30.90
C LEU A 154 -14.08 51.40 32.40
N SER A 155 -13.96 50.19 32.94
CA SER A 155 -14.16 49.90 34.37
C SER A 155 -12.93 50.20 35.23
N GLY A 156 -11.75 50.44 34.63
CA GLY A 156 -10.51 50.69 35.36
C GLY A 156 -9.91 49.47 36.08
N GLU A 157 -10.67 48.37 36.24
CA GLU A 157 -10.25 47.08 36.79
C GLU A 157 -9.39 46.24 35.82
N GLY A 158 -9.30 46.68 34.55
CA GLY A 158 -8.87 45.85 33.43
C GLY A 158 -7.38 45.50 33.36
N TYR A 159 -6.53 46.29 33.98
CA TYR A 159 -5.12 45.97 34.11
C TYR A 159 -4.93 45.53 35.54
N GLY A 160 -4.25 44.41 35.76
CA GLY A 160 -3.79 43.98 37.09
C GLY A 160 -2.83 45.00 37.68
N SER A 161 -3.34 46.19 38.02
CA SER A 161 -2.77 47.10 38.97
C SER A 161 -2.64 46.26 40.21
N THR A 162 -1.40 45.94 40.54
CA THR A 162 -1.02 45.32 41.78
C THR A 162 -1.50 46.24 42.91
N GLU A 163 -2.74 46.04 43.33
CA GLU A 163 -3.19 46.41 44.66
C GLU A 163 -2.41 45.52 45.63
N GLY A 164 -1.18 45.94 45.90
CA GLY A 164 -0.24 45.20 46.73
C GLY A 164 0.76 46.20 47.27
N GLY A 165 0.52 46.87 48.39
CA GLY A 165 -0.16 46.36 49.60
C GLY A 165 0.80 46.26 50.79
N ALA A 166 2.01 46.79 50.67
CA ALA A 166 2.93 47.00 51.80
C ALA A 166 3.41 48.46 51.81
N SER A 167 2.66 49.34 52.49
CA SER A 167 3.18 50.66 52.87
C SER A 167 3.71 50.57 54.30
N ASN A 168 4.90 51.12 54.53
CA ASN A 168 5.52 51.22 55.85
C ASN A 168 4.49 51.80 56.85
N PRO A 169 4.30 51.20 58.05
CA PRO A 169 3.33 51.67 59.04
C PRO A 169 3.49 53.16 59.36
N GLN A 170 4.71 53.71 59.36
CA GLN A 170 4.94 55.14 59.53
C GLN A 170 4.32 55.97 58.39
N MET A 171 4.47 55.50 57.14
CA MET A 171 3.87 56.14 55.98
C MET A 171 2.35 56.03 55.97
N ARG A 172 1.78 54.91 56.45
CA ARG A 172 0.33 54.78 56.65
C ARG A 172 -0.20 55.80 57.65
N ALA A 173 0.41 55.88 58.83
CA ALA A 173 0.03 56.86 59.85
C ALA A 173 0.15 58.32 59.35
N TYR A 174 1.22 58.62 58.62
CA TYR A 174 1.43 59.94 58.00
C TYR A 174 0.36 60.27 56.94
N ILE A 175 0.03 59.31 56.07
CA ILE A 175 -1.05 59.46 55.08
C ILE A 175 -2.38 59.66 55.78
N GLU A 176 -2.69 58.88 56.82
CA GLU A 176 -3.93 58.98 57.58
C GLU A 176 -4.11 60.34 58.27
N GLN A 177 -3.05 60.89 58.88
CA GLN A 177 -3.11 62.20 59.52
C GLN A 177 -3.34 63.33 58.51
N ARG A 178 -2.81 63.21 57.29
CA ARG A 178 -2.93 64.23 56.25
C ARG A 178 -4.14 64.05 55.33
N ARG A 179 -4.69 62.84 55.23
CA ARG A 179 -5.81 62.56 54.32
C ARG A 179 -7.09 63.15 54.90
N HIS A 180 -7.70 64.04 54.13
CA HIS A 180 -9.04 64.52 54.42
C HIS A 180 -10.06 63.50 53.93
N ALA A 181 -10.63 62.73 54.87
CA ALA A 181 -11.74 61.86 54.56
C ALA A 181 -13.05 62.68 54.52
N LEU A 182 -13.87 62.43 53.50
CA LEU A 182 -15.20 63.02 53.43
C LEU A 182 -16.02 62.60 54.66
N GLY A 183 -16.69 63.56 55.31
CA GLY A 183 -17.55 63.32 56.47
C GLY A 183 -16.86 63.17 57.83
N LYS A 184 -15.52 63.26 57.90
CA LYS A 184 -14.77 63.25 59.18
C LYS A 184 -14.02 64.57 59.38
N PRO A 185 -13.96 65.10 60.61
CA PRO A 185 -13.09 66.23 60.92
C PRO A 185 -11.62 65.84 60.75
N ARG A 186 -10.76 66.81 60.45
CA ARG A 186 -9.34 66.60 60.21
C ARG A 186 -8.65 66.05 61.47
N ALA A 187 -7.90 64.97 61.34
CA ALA A 187 -7.08 64.44 62.43
C ALA A 187 -5.84 65.31 62.64
N LEU A 188 -5.75 66.02 63.76
CA LEU A 188 -4.62 66.90 64.09
C LEU A 188 -3.49 66.20 64.86
N GLY A 189 -3.61 64.89 65.12
CA GLY A 189 -2.59 64.11 65.82
C GLY A 189 -2.65 64.28 67.33
N HIS A 190 -3.79 63.92 67.92
CA HIS A 190 -3.91 63.83 69.38
C HIS A 190 -3.52 62.43 69.82
N ASP A 191 -2.55 62.33 70.73
CA ASP A 191 -2.20 61.07 71.36
C ASP A 191 -3.36 60.61 72.25
N ASN A 192 -3.56 59.30 72.40
CA ASN A 192 -4.59 58.72 73.28
C ASN A 192 -4.24 58.91 74.78
N THR A 193 -3.86 60.11 75.18
CA THR A 193 -3.68 60.47 76.57
C THR A 193 -5.07 60.55 77.23
N ALA A 194 -5.29 59.74 78.26
CA ALA A 194 -6.43 59.84 79.17
C ALA A 194 -6.36 61.11 80.05
N SER A 195 -6.14 62.26 79.41
CA SER A 195 -6.05 63.61 79.96
C SER A 195 -6.35 64.53 78.77
N SER A 196 -7.44 65.28 78.68
CA SER A 196 -8.03 66.16 79.69
C SER A 196 -9.47 66.51 79.30
N ILE A 197 -10.44 65.68 79.70
CA ILE A 197 -11.75 66.19 80.07
C ILE A 197 -11.80 66.00 81.57
N GLU A 198 -11.81 67.12 82.29
CA GLU A 198 -12.09 67.16 83.71
C GLU A 198 -13.29 66.27 83.99
N ALA A 199 -13.04 65.20 84.75
CA ALA A 199 -14.08 64.52 85.49
C ALA A 199 -14.73 65.58 86.38
N TRP A 200 -15.92 66.04 85.98
CA TRP A 200 -16.79 66.77 86.87
C TRP A 200 -16.97 65.91 88.14
N PRO A 201 -16.78 66.46 89.35
CA PRO A 201 -16.84 65.69 90.57
C PRO A 201 -18.21 65.01 90.75
N ALA A 202 -18.18 63.79 91.27
CA ALA A 202 -19.26 62.80 91.30
C ALA A 202 -20.44 63.11 92.26
N GLU A 203 -20.66 64.36 92.65
CA GLU A 203 -21.70 64.75 93.62
C GLU A 203 -22.93 65.45 92.99
N ALA A 204 -22.94 65.71 91.67
CA ALA A 204 -24.07 66.36 91.00
C ALA A 204 -25.07 65.40 90.31
N ARG A 205 -24.86 64.08 90.36
CA ARG A 205 -25.73 63.11 89.66
C ARG A 205 -26.80 62.45 90.55
N SER A 206 -26.80 62.67 91.86
CA SER A 206 -27.83 62.14 92.77
C SER A 206 -29.02 63.08 93.03
N ALA A 207 -29.20 64.14 92.23
CA ALA A 207 -30.27 65.13 92.44
C ALA A 207 -31.23 65.34 91.26
N ALA A 208 -31.18 64.48 90.22
CA ALA A 208 -32.08 64.59 89.07
C ALA A 208 -32.93 63.33 88.79
N GLU A 209 -32.85 62.30 89.64
CA GLU A 209 -33.78 61.16 89.63
C GLU A 209 -34.69 61.22 90.87
N SER A 210 -35.49 62.27 90.95
CA SER A 210 -36.65 62.32 91.84
C SER A 210 -37.78 63.11 91.18
N GLY A 211 -38.74 62.40 90.58
CA GLY A 211 -40.04 62.99 90.23
C GLY A 211 -40.61 62.53 88.90
N PRO A 212 -41.78 61.86 88.87
CA PRO A 212 -42.37 61.29 87.67
C PRO A 212 -43.07 62.37 86.83
N PHE A 213 -42.87 62.36 85.50
CA PHE A 213 -43.75 63.09 84.59
C PHE A 213 -44.24 62.17 83.47
N THR A 214 -45.44 61.65 83.72
CA THR A 214 -46.31 60.93 82.79
C THR A 214 -46.87 61.87 81.71
N ALA A 215 -47.06 61.31 80.51
CA ALA A 215 -48.07 61.71 79.51
C ALA A 215 -47.85 63.09 78.84
N ARG A 216 -48.15 63.32 77.55
CA ARG A 216 -49.21 62.83 76.67
C ARG A 216 -48.98 63.47 75.29
N CYS A 217 -49.47 62.81 74.23
CA CYS A 217 -49.68 63.31 72.85
C CYS A 217 -48.45 63.56 71.99
#